data_AF-A0AAD0NXI0-F1
#
_entry.id   AF-A0AAD0NXI0-F1
#
_cell.length_a   1.000
_cell.length_b   1.000
_cell.length_c   1.000
_cell.angle_alpha   90.00
_cell.angle_beta   90.00
_cell.angle_gamma   90.00
#
_symmetry.space_group_name_H-M   'P 1'
#
loop_
_entity.id
_entity.type
_entity.pdbx_description
1 polymer ?
#
loop_
_entity_poly.entity_id
_entity_poly.type
_entity_poly.pdbx_seq_one_letter_code
_entity_poly.pdbx_strand_id
1 'polypeptide(L)'
;MKQMASRRTEFVTGLFVVTLIAAGCGTSDADDSPTGVPTTGSSTTTAAAGDTTASSPVAQNATPEPTEVTVMGEDDVEVTLTGPIAVKYGSATGAQREALGKPLTGDHNAGTRESGVVYQQFRGGVIIAKSSEAGTPAYIVTSGKIRDAWNTERGPDGVPLLTGTNGSAGPLGVPTSDVTVDGDLEVVTFEHGRITENTSTGEVTVTVNGETVPAGLK
;
A
#
# COMPACT_ATOMS: atom_id res chain seq x y z
N MET A 1 -6.80 -45.86 -22.07
CA MET A 1 -5.43 -45.39 -21.75
C MET A 1 -5.08 -44.28 -22.74
N LYS A 2 -4.48 -43.17 -22.31
CA LYS A 2 -3.93 -42.13 -23.20
C LYS A 2 -2.54 -41.76 -22.71
N GLN A 3 -1.50 -42.10 -23.45
CA GLN A 3 -0.17 -41.55 -23.20
C GLN A 3 -0.15 -40.08 -23.65
N MET A 4 0.36 -39.19 -22.81
CA MET A 4 0.84 -37.88 -23.21
C MET A 4 2.34 -37.83 -22.94
N ALA A 5 3.11 -37.47 -23.97
CA ALA A 5 4.56 -37.62 -23.94
C ALA A 5 5.24 -36.43 -23.23
N SER A 6 5.93 -36.72 -22.13
CA SER A 6 6.87 -35.78 -21.50
C SER A 6 8.01 -35.44 -22.48
N ARG A 7 8.15 -34.16 -22.85
CA ARG A 7 9.37 -33.65 -23.49
C ARG A 7 10.27 -32.98 -22.44
N ARG A 8 11.54 -33.35 -22.41
CA ARG A 8 12.59 -32.77 -21.56
C ARG A 8 13.58 -32.02 -22.42
N THR A 9 13.82 -30.75 -22.11
CA THR A 9 14.87 -29.88 -22.68
C THR A 9 14.93 -28.65 -21.77
N GLU A 10 16.02 -28.15 -21.22
CA GLU A 10 17.39 -28.58 -20.89
C GLU A 10 17.91 -27.44 -19.96
N PHE A 11 18.90 -27.67 -19.10
CA PHE A 11 19.41 -26.60 -18.22
C PHE A 11 20.51 -25.79 -18.90
N VAL A 12 20.45 -24.46 -18.80
CA VAL A 12 21.57 -23.55 -19.15
C VAL A 12 22.08 -22.88 -17.88
N THR A 13 23.27 -23.27 -17.44
CA THR A 13 23.88 -22.80 -16.18
C THR A 13 24.69 -21.52 -16.42
N GLY A 14 24.11 -20.36 -16.10
CA GLY A 14 24.80 -19.06 -16.19
C GLY A 14 25.64 -18.74 -14.95
N LEU A 15 26.96 -18.94 -15.01
CA LEU A 15 27.89 -18.52 -13.96
C LEU A 15 28.37 -17.09 -14.22
N PHE A 16 28.06 -16.15 -13.33
CA PHE A 16 28.62 -14.80 -13.32
C PHE A 16 29.40 -14.52 -12.03
N VAL A 17 30.50 -13.77 -12.17
CA VAL A 17 31.50 -13.56 -11.11
C VAL A 17 31.27 -12.21 -10.43
N VAL A 18 31.12 -12.22 -9.11
CA VAL A 18 31.09 -11.00 -8.29
C VAL A 18 32.51 -10.43 -8.16
N THR A 19 32.66 -9.13 -8.37
CA THR A 19 33.89 -8.38 -8.06
C THR A 19 33.60 -7.34 -6.97
N LEU A 20 34.07 -7.59 -5.75
CA LEU A 20 34.14 -6.54 -4.73
C LEU A 20 35.29 -5.59 -5.06
N ILE A 21 35.02 -4.29 -4.97
CA ILE A 21 36.05 -3.25 -4.79
C ILE A 21 35.77 -2.61 -3.44
N ALA A 22 36.76 -2.64 -2.54
CA ALA A 22 36.67 -2.07 -1.20
C ALA A 22 37.96 -1.32 -0.86
N ALA A 23 37.86 0.01 -0.77
CA ALA A 23 38.84 0.90 -0.16
C ALA A 23 38.19 2.28 0.06
N GLY A 24 38.42 2.91 1.21
CA GLY A 24 37.79 4.21 1.52
C GLY A 24 37.88 4.63 2.99
N CYS A 25 38.95 4.27 3.70
CA CYS A 25 39.14 4.65 5.10
C CYS A 25 39.83 6.03 5.18
N GLY A 26 39.29 6.95 5.97
CA GLY A 26 39.83 8.30 6.16
C GLY A 26 39.67 8.76 7.61
N THR A 27 40.79 8.85 8.31
CA THR A 27 40.98 9.62 9.55
C THR A 27 41.78 10.88 9.16
N SER A 28 41.86 12.00 9.89
CA SER A 28 41.47 12.34 11.27
C SER A 28 40.80 13.74 11.25
N ASP A 29 40.64 14.58 12.28
CA ASP A 29 41.18 14.71 13.64
C ASP A 29 40.10 15.22 14.62
N ALA A 30 40.41 15.18 15.91
CA ALA A 30 39.61 15.78 16.96
C ALA A 30 40.20 17.13 17.42
N ASP A 31 39.33 18.02 17.88
CA ASP A 31 39.66 19.03 18.89
C ASP A 31 38.54 19.02 19.94
N ASP A 32 38.92 19.10 21.22
CA ASP A 32 38.03 18.94 22.38
C ASP A 32 38.23 20.12 23.35
N SER A 33 37.15 20.44 24.07
CA SER A 33 37.17 21.04 25.40
C SER A 33 37.55 22.54 25.54
N PRO A 34 37.26 23.18 26.71
CA PRO A 34 36.34 22.78 27.79
C PRO A 34 35.45 23.92 28.35
N THR A 35 34.63 23.56 29.35
CA THR A 35 33.92 24.43 30.34
C THR A 35 32.74 25.29 29.86
N GLY A 36 31.65 25.43 30.63
CA GLY A 36 31.36 24.87 31.97
C GLY A 36 29.89 24.95 32.40
N VAL A 37 29.57 24.23 33.48
CA VAL A 37 28.25 24.03 34.11
C VAL A 37 28.16 24.75 35.48
N PRO A 38 27.00 24.81 36.17
CA PRO A 38 25.59 24.93 35.76
C PRO A 38 24.91 26.13 36.51
N THR A 39 23.56 26.21 36.57
CA THR A 39 22.75 26.63 37.77
C THR A 39 21.22 26.57 37.48
N THR A 40 20.39 26.46 38.52
CA THR A 40 18.92 26.31 38.46
C THR A 40 18.21 27.25 39.47
N GLY A 41 17.03 27.81 39.11
CA GLY A 41 16.15 28.62 39.98
C GLY A 41 15.89 30.03 39.40
N SER A 42 14.66 30.52 39.15
CA SER A 42 13.50 30.85 40.05
C SER A 42 13.81 31.97 41.05
N SER A 43 13.01 33.04 41.26
CA SER A 43 11.68 33.49 40.73
C SER A 43 11.67 35.05 40.63
N THR A 44 10.61 35.88 40.48
CA THR A 44 9.12 35.81 40.52
C THR A 44 8.49 37.08 39.87
N THR A 45 7.16 37.11 39.64
CA THR A 45 6.25 38.30 39.46
C THR A 45 6.46 39.23 38.23
N THR A 46 5.44 39.86 37.62
CA THR A 46 4.03 40.14 38.01
C THR A 46 3.06 40.00 36.80
N ALA A 47 1.75 39.85 37.07
CA ALA A 47 0.66 40.00 36.07
C ALA A 47 0.45 41.49 35.67
N ALA A 48 -0.41 41.89 34.72
CA ALA A 48 -1.44 41.22 33.92
C ALA A 48 -1.45 41.85 32.48
N ALA A 49 -2.36 41.62 31.53
CA ALA A 49 -3.68 40.94 31.48
C ALA A 49 -3.90 40.39 30.03
N GLY A 50 -5.07 39.96 29.52
CA GLY A 50 -6.44 39.93 30.03
C GLY A 50 -7.51 40.31 28.98
N ASP A 51 -7.57 39.59 27.86
CA ASP A 51 -8.78 39.49 27.01
C ASP A 51 -9.00 38.02 26.62
N THR A 52 -10.25 37.62 26.38
CA THR A 52 -10.63 36.24 26.04
C THR A 52 -11.68 36.24 24.93
N THR A 53 -11.33 36.85 23.80
CA THR A 53 -12.05 36.67 22.55
C THR A 53 -11.84 35.24 22.05
N ALA A 54 -12.82 34.37 22.28
CA ALA A 54 -12.81 33.00 21.79
C ALA A 54 -12.94 32.98 20.26
N SER A 55 -11.83 32.77 19.56
CA SER A 55 -11.83 32.44 18.13
C SER A 55 -12.49 31.09 17.93
N SER A 56 -13.79 31.09 17.59
CA SER A 56 -14.50 29.91 17.11
C SER A 56 -13.66 29.21 16.03
N PRO A 57 -13.53 27.87 16.05
CA PRO A 57 -12.97 27.16 14.91
C PRO A 57 -13.88 27.47 13.71
N VAL A 58 -13.37 28.24 12.75
CA VAL A 58 -14.07 28.50 11.50
C VAL A 58 -14.28 27.13 10.87
N ALA A 59 -15.53 26.69 10.77
CA ALA A 59 -15.85 25.44 10.10
C ALA A 59 -15.31 25.55 8.68
N GLN A 60 -14.22 24.82 8.39
CA GLN A 60 -13.73 24.70 7.02
C GLN A 60 -14.90 24.14 6.22
N ASN A 61 -15.32 24.90 5.20
CA ASN A 61 -16.45 24.56 4.36
C ASN A 61 -16.02 23.42 3.43
N ALA A 62 -15.88 22.23 4.02
CA ALA A 62 -15.58 21.01 3.32
C ALA A 62 -16.64 20.81 2.25
N THR A 63 -16.22 20.79 0.99
CA THR A 63 -17.03 20.25 -0.09
C THR A 63 -17.50 18.87 0.35
N PRO A 64 -18.81 18.56 0.33
CA PRO A 64 -19.27 17.24 0.71
C PRO A 64 -18.62 16.22 -0.23
N GLU A 65 -17.79 15.35 0.34
CA GLU A 65 -17.13 14.26 -0.40
C GLU A 65 -18.19 13.42 -1.14
N PRO A 66 -17.97 13.06 -2.41
CA PRO A 66 -19.00 12.42 -3.22
C PRO A 66 -19.30 11.01 -2.69
N THR A 67 -20.47 10.85 -2.08
CA THR A 67 -20.94 9.57 -1.55
C THR A 67 -21.26 8.55 -2.65
N GLU A 68 -21.50 9.02 -3.87
CA GLU A 68 -21.73 8.21 -5.06
C GLU A 68 -21.02 8.85 -6.28
N VAL A 69 -20.45 8.02 -7.15
CA VAL A 69 -19.82 8.46 -8.42
C VAL A 69 -20.15 7.43 -9.51
N THR A 70 -20.94 7.83 -10.51
CA THR A 70 -21.23 7.01 -11.70
C THR A 70 -20.15 7.18 -12.77
N VAL A 71 -19.66 6.06 -13.30
CA VAL A 71 -18.62 5.99 -14.33
C VAL A 71 -18.92 4.91 -15.36
N MET A 72 -18.38 5.06 -16.58
CA MET A 72 -18.54 4.07 -17.64
C MET A 72 -17.63 2.85 -17.38
N GLY A 73 -18.23 1.70 -17.08
CA GLY A 73 -17.55 0.44 -16.84
C GLY A 73 -17.21 -0.34 -18.11
N GLU A 74 -16.82 -1.59 -17.94
CA GLU A 74 -16.71 -2.54 -19.05
C GLU A 74 -18.03 -2.72 -19.82
N ASP A 75 -17.91 -3.14 -21.08
CA ASP A 75 -19.01 -3.35 -22.03
C ASP A 75 -19.96 -2.14 -22.20
N ASP A 76 -19.46 -0.95 -21.85
CA ASP A 76 -20.15 0.34 -21.85
C ASP A 76 -21.45 0.33 -21.02
N VAL A 77 -21.41 -0.39 -19.90
CA VAL A 77 -22.42 -0.37 -18.82
C VAL A 77 -21.99 0.64 -17.74
N GLU A 78 -22.91 1.48 -17.28
CA GLU A 78 -22.65 2.42 -16.17
C GLU A 78 -22.50 1.69 -14.83
N VAL A 79 -21.48 2.06 -14.07
CA VAL A 79 -21.19 1.55 -12.72
C VAL A 79 -21.23 2.71 -11.74
N THR A 80 -22.10 2.62 -10.74
CA THR A 80 -22.15 3.59 -9.62
C THR A 80 -21.28 3.10 -8.47
N LEU A 81 -20.14 3.76 -8.28
CA LEU A 81 -19.29 3.62 -7.10
C LEU A 81 -20.00 4.28 -5.92
N THR A 82 -19.85 3.73 -4.71
CA THR A 82 -20.52 4.23 -3.49
C THR A 82 -19.60 4.29 -2.28
N GLY A 83 -19.94 5.12 -1.29
CA GLY A 83 -19.25 5.21 0.00
C GLY A 83 -17.74 5.48 -0.13
N PRO A 84 -16.89 4.83 0.68
CA PRO A 84 -15.43 4.95 0.60
C PRO A 84 -14.84 4.76 -0.81
N ILE A 85 -15.47 3.93 -1.66
CA ILE A 85 -15.02 3.66 -3.02
C ILE A 85 -15.24 4.89 -3.93
N ALA A 86 -16.39 5.54 -3.80
CA ALA A 86 -16.72 6.78 -4.52
C ALA A 86 -15.78 7.93 -4.12
N VAL A 87 -15.63 8.15 -2.80
CA VAL A 87 -14.73 9.16 -2.23
C VAL A 87 -13.30 8.96 -2.74
N LYS A 88 -12.80 7.72 -2.75
CA LYS A 88 -11.45 7.43 -3.24
C LYS A 88 -11.29 7.60 -4.74
N TYR A 89 -12.27 7.23 -5.55
CA TYR A 89 -12.21 7.42 -7.00
C TYR A 89 -12.26 8.92 -7.39
N GLY A 90 -13.07 9.71 -6.67
CA GLY A 90 -13.17 11.16 -6.82
C GLY A 90 -11.86 11.87 -6.47
N SER A 91 -11.26 11.51 -5.33
CA SER A 91 -10.00 12.09 -4.84
C SER A 91 -8.73 11.55 -5.52
N ALA A 92 -8.81 10.47 -6.30
CA ALA A 92 -7.68 9.90 -7.03
C ALA A 92 -7.03 10.89 -8.02
N THR A 93 -5.74 10.72 -8.27
CA THR A 93 -5.04 11.47 -9.32
C THR A 93 -5.46 11.00 -10.72
N GLY A 94 -5.13 11.79 -11.75
CA GLY A 94 -5.34 11.40 -13.15
C GLY A 94 -4.63 10.08 -13.50
N ALA A 95 -3.34 9.97 -13.14
CA ALA A 95 -2.54 8.77 -13.36
C ALA A 95 -3.08 7.54 -12.61
N GLN A 96 -3.59 7.71 -11.38
CA GLN A 96 -4.23 6.60 -10.65
C GLN A 96 -5.52 6.11 -11.32
N ARG A 97 -6.36 7.01 -11.85
CA ARG A 97 -7.55 6.61 -12.62
C ARG A 97 -7.19 5.97 -13.97
N GLU A 98 -6.14 6.45 -14.63
CA GLU A 98 -5.63 5.87 -15.88
C GLU A 98 -5.07 4.45 -15.65
N ALA A 99 -4.28 4.26 -14.59
CA ALA A 99 -3.73 2.96 -14.21
C ALA A 99 -4.81 1.96 -13.76
N LEU A 100 -5.87 2.40 -13.07
CA LEU A 100 -7.05 1.56 -12.80
C LEU A 100 -7.83 1.23 -14.08
N GLY A 101 -8.04 2.20 -14.96
CA GLY A 101 -8.88 2.08 -16.13
C GLY A 101 -10.38 1.99 -15.80
N LYS A 102 -11.15 1.27 -16.62
CA LYS A 102 -12.58 1.04 -16.41
C LYS A 102 -12.84 0.09 -15.22
N PRO A 103 -13.88 0.32 -14.39
CA PRO A 103 -14.36 -0.68 -13.43
C PRO A 103 -14.93 -1.90 -14.15
N LEU A 104 -14.69 -3.08 -13.57
CA LEU A 104 -15.23 -4.35 -14.05
C LEU A 104 -16.68 -4.52 -13.57
N THR A 105 -17.52 -5.12 -14.40
CA THR A 105 -18.97 -5.25 -14.17
C THR A 105 -19.36 -6.62 -13.58
N GLY A 106 -20.55 -6.72 -12.98
CA GLY A 106 -21.11 -7.97 -12.45
C GLY A 106 -20.69 -8.35 -11.02
N ASP A 107 -21.50 -9.19 -10.39
CA ASP A 107 -21.60 -9.39 -8.92
C ASP A 107 -20.33 -9.90 -8.21
N HIS A 108 -19.34 -10.43 -8.94
CA HIS A 108 -18.07 -10.86 -8.36
C HIS A 108 -17.02 -9.72 -8.32
N ASN A 109 -17.20 -8.69 -9.15
CA ASN A 109 -16.23 -7.62 -9.34
C ASN A 109 -16.42 -6.44 -8.36
N ALA A 110 -17.56 -6.34 -7.69
CA ALA A 110 -17.81 -5.36 -6.65
C ALA A 110 -18.67 -5.95 -5.53
N GLY A 111 -18.53 -5.43 -4.31
CA GLY A 111 -19.42 -5.83 -3.22
C GLY A 111 -18.83 -5.68 -1.82
N THR A 112 -19.56 -6.20 -0.84
CA THR A 112 -19.18 -6.28 0.57
C THR A 112 -18.91 -7.74 0.94
N ARG A 113 -17.77 -8.02 1.58
CA ARG A 113 -17.42 -9.35 2.10
C ARG A 113 -18.07 -9.58 3.47
N GLU A 114 -18.15 -10.83 3.92
CA GLU A 114 -18.63 -11.18 5.28
C GLU A 114 -17.82 -10.49 6.39
N SER A 115 -16.54 -10.17 6.14
CA SER A 115 -15.67 -9.36 7.01
C SER A 115 -15.96 -7.86 7.01
N GLY A 116 -17.00 -7.38 6.30
CA GLY A 116 -17.34 -5.97 6.13
C GLY A 116 -16.54 -5.24 5.04
N VAL A 117 -15.44 -5.84 4.55
CA VAL A 117 -14.55 -5.26 3.54
C VAL A 117 -15.30 -5.00 2.22
N VAL A 118 -15.27 -3.76 1.75
CA VAL A 118 -15.88 -3.34 0.48
C VAL A 118 -14.84 -3.14 -0.61
N TYR A 119 -15.18 -3.53 -1.84
CA TYR A 119 -14.27 -3.39 -2.98
C TYR A 119 -15.00 -3.14 -4.31
N GLN A 120 -14.28 -2.53 -5.26
CA GLN A 120 -14.57 -2.50 -6.69
C GLN A 120 -13.29 -2.85 -7.46
N GLN A 121 -13.36 -3.86 -8.33
CA GLN A 121 -12.31 -4.23 -9.26
C GLN A 121 -12.30 -3.31 -10.48
N PHE A 122 -11.12 -3.03 -11.01
CA PHE A 122 -10.90 -2.29 -12.26
C PHE A 122 -9.91 -3.07 -13.14
N ARG A 123 -9.85 -2.78 -14.44
CA ARG A 123 -8.95 -3.48 -15.38
C ARG A 123 -7.50 -3.57 -14.90
N GLY A 124 -6.99 -2.47 -14.36
CA GLY A 124 -5.65 -2.36 -13.80
C GLY A 124 -5.63 -2.20 -12.29
N GLY A 125 -6.58 -2.74 -11.52
CA GLY A 125 -6.45 -2.78 -10.06
C GLY A 125 -7.73 -3.01 -9.25
N VAL A 126 -7.75 -2.46 -8.03
CA VAL A 126 -8.91 -2.43 -7.13
C VAL A 126 -8.93 -1.10 -6.39
N ILE A 127 -10.12 -0.62 -6.05
CA ILE A 127 -10.33 0.28 -4.91
C ILE A 127 -10.97 -0.54 -3.80
N ILE A 128 -10.39 -0.51 -2.60
CA ILE A 128 -10.81 -1.36 -1.47
C ILE A 128 -10.77 -0.59 -0.15
N ALA A 129 -11.76 -0.83 0.72
CA ALA A 129 -11.87 -0.24 2.05
C ALA A 129 -12.21 -1.30 3.10
N LYS A 130 -11.81 -1.08 4.36
CA LYS A 130 -12.02 -2.06 5.45
C LYS A 130 -13.50 -2.26 5.83
N SER A 131 -14.32 -1.22 5.67
CA SER A 131 -15.76 -1.23 5.93
C SER A 131 -16.48 -0.29 4.95
N SER A 132 -17.80 -0.44 4.82
CA SER A 132 -18.67 0.48 4.06
C SER A 132 -18.95 1.82 4.77
N GLU A 133 -18.44 1.99 5.99
CA GLU A 133 -18.77 3.11 6.88
C GLU A 133 -18.25 4.45 6.32
N ALA A 134 -19.05 5.52 6.52
CA ALA A 134 -18.68 6.85 6.06
C ALA A 134 -17.44 7.36 6.80
N GLY A 135 -16.41 7.76 6.05
CA GLY A 135 -15.12 8.19 6.59
C GLY A 135 -14.07 7.08 6.73
N THR A 136 -14.42 5.81 6.47
CA THR A 136 -13.41 4.75 6.32
C THR A 136 -12.52 5.04 5.11
N PRO A 137 -11.18 5.06 5.24
CA PRO A 137 -10.28 5.20 4.09
C PRO A 137 -10.38 4.01 3.14
N ALA A 138 -10.37 4.30 1.84
CA ALA A 138 -10.19 3.31 0.78
C ALA A 138 -8.89 3.59 0.00
N TYR A 139 -8.30 2.54 -0.56
CA TYR A 139 -6.97 2.56 -1.14
C TYR A 139 -6.92 1.92 -2.53
N ILE A 140 -5.97 2.39 -3.34
CA ILE A 140 -5.74 1.94 -4.71
C ILE A 140 -4.56 0.97 -4.75
N VAL A 141 -4.82 -0.28 -5.16
CA VAL A 141 -3.78 -1.26 -5.47
C VAL A 141 -3.91 -1.65 -6.94
N THR A 142 -3.02 -1.10 -7.76
CA THR A 142 -2.94 -1.34 -9.21
C THR A 142 -2.47 -2.76 -9.54
N SER A 143 -2.69 -3.20 -10.78
CA SER A 143 -2.13 -4.45 -11.31
C SER A 143 -0.62 -4.33 -11.55
N GLY A 144 0.11 -5.38 -11.19
CA GLY A 144 1.58 -5.40 -11.06
C GLY A 144 1.99 -6.47 -10.05
N LYS A 145 3.28 -6.76 -9.88
CA LYS A 145 3.70 -7.92 -9.07
C LYS A 145 3.38 -7.72 -7.58
N ILE A 146 3.28 -6.48 -7.09
CA ILE A 146 2.73 -6.16 -5.77
C ILE A 146 1.34 -6.80 -5.55
N ARG A 147 0.43 -6.63 -6.52
CA ARG A 147 -0.93 -7.18 -6.46
C ARG A 147 -0.94 -8.69 -6.61
N ASP A 148 -0.08 -9.24 -7.45
CA ASP A 148 0.02 -10.69 -7.65
C ASP A 148 0.58 -11.40 -6.39
N ALA A 149 1.54 -10.76 -5.71
CA ALA A 149 2.07 -11.23 -4.43
C ALA A 149 1.04 -11.10 -3.27
N TRP A 150 0.16 -10.10 -3.30
CA TRP A 150 -0.98 -10.00 -2.36
C TRP A 150 -2.09 -11.02 -2.65
N ASN A 151 -2.35 -11.31 -3.94
CA ASN A 151 -3.31 -12.32 -4.39
C ASN A 151 -2.77 -13.76 -4.35
N THR A 152 -1.51 -13.96 -3.96
CA THR A 152 -0.95 -15.28 -3.71
C THR A 152 -1.59 -15.90 -2.47
N GLU A 153 -2.02 -17.16 -2.56
CA GLU A 153 -2.56 -17.95 -1.46
C GLU A 153 -1.45 -18.25 -0.44
N ARG A 154 -1.70 -17.95 0.85
CA ARG A 154 -0.69 -18.03 1.93
C ARG A 154 -1.25 -18.69 3.19
N GLY A 155 -0.38 -19.34 3.95
CA GLY A 155 -0.67 -19.80 5.31
C GLY A 155 -0.76 -18.61 6.29
N PRO A 156 -1.19 -18.84 7.55
CA PRO A 156 -1.24 -17.79 8.58
C PRO A 156 0.11 -17.14 8.92
N ASP A 157 1.20 -17.80 8.55
CA ASP A 157 2.60 -17.35 8.63
C ASP A 157 3.04 -16.47 7.45
N GLY A 158 2.18 -16.23 6.46
CA GLY A 158 2.52 -15.49 5.24
C GLY A 158 3.25 -16.31 4.17
N VAL A 159 3.59 -17.58 4.44
CA VAL A 159 4.30 -18.44 3.47
C VAL A 159 3.32 -18.92 2.40
N PRO A 160 3.67 -18.90 1.10
CA PRO A 160 2.78 -19.36 0.02
C PRO A 160 2.31 -20.82 0.21
N LEU A 161 0.98 -21.04 0.14
CA LEU A 161 0.32 -22.30 0.41
C LEU A 161 -0.95 -22.45 -0.43
N LEU A 162 -1.05 -23.52 -1.24
CA LEU A 162 -2.15 -23.80 -2.19
C LEU A 162 -3.54 -24.05 -1.53
N THR A 163 -3.60 -24.07 -0.20
CA THR A 163 -4.85 -24.18 0.58
C THR A 163 -4.97 -23.02 1.57
N GLY A 164 -4.25 -21.92 1.32
CA GLY A 164 -4.24 -20.71 2.12
C GLY A 164 -5.34 -19.72 1.74
N THR A 165 -5.24 -18.50 2.26
CA THR A 165 -6.08 -17.36 1.87
C THR A 165 -5.25 -16.25 1.23
N ASN A 166 -5.91 -15.35 0.49
CA ASN A 166 -5.26 -14.30 -0.29
C ASN A 166 -6.02 -12.96 -0.25
N GLY A 167 -5.37 -11.91 -0.75
CA GLY A 167 -5.92 -10.56 -0.78
C GLY A 167 -6.29 -10.06 0.62
N SER A 168 -7.44 -9.39 0.72
CA SER A 168 -7.98 -8.87 2.00
C SER A 168 -8.45 -9.93 3.00
N ALA A 169 -8.53 -11.20 2.60
CA ALA A 169 -8.74 -12.33 3.51
C ALA A 169 -7.44 -13.11 3.79
N GLY A 170 -6.33 -12.71 3.16
CA GLY A 170 -4.99 -13.26 3.35
C GLY A 170 -4.30 -12.72 4.61
N PRO A 171 -3.15 -13.29 4.99
CA PRO A 171 -2.39 -12.90 6.19
C PRO A 171 -1.79 -11.49 6.15
N LEU A 172 -1.88 -10.78 5.01
CA LEU A 172 -1.53 -9.36 4.88
C LEU A 172 -2.68 -8.42 5.31
N GLY A 173 -3.93 -8.87 5.18
CA GLY A 173 -5.14 -8.05 5.40
C GLY A 173 -5.43 -7.06 4.27
N VAL A 174 -6.24 -6.05 4.58
CA VAL A 174 -6.63 -4.94 3.70
C VAL A 174 -5.44 -3.98 3.51
N PRO A 175 -5.30 -3.31 2.35
CA PRO A 175 -4.31 -2.24 2.18
C PRO A 175 -4.57 -1.08 3.14
N THR A 176 -3.49 -0.42 3.58
CA THR A 176 -3.50 0.78 4.44
C THR A 176 -2.76 1.96 3.80
N SER A 177 -2.28 1.78 2.56
CA SER A 177 -1.79 2.84 1.67
C SER A 177 -2.23 2.57 0.23
N ASP A 178 -2.17 3.61 -0.62
CA ASP A 178 -2.05 3.39 -2.06
C ASP A 178 -0.67 2.79 -2.38
N VAL A 179 -0.43 2.47 -3.66
CA VAL A 179 0.94 2.39 -4.18
C VAL A 179 1.62 3.75 -4.00
N THR A 180 2.79 3.72 -3.36
CA THR A 180 3.71 4.85 -3.21
C THR A 180 5.01 4.52 -3.93
N VAL A 181 5.74 5.53 -4.41
CA VAL A 181 6.95 5.36 -5.23
C VAL A 181 8.09 6.20 -4.67
N ASP A 182 9.24 5.57 -4.44
CA ASP A 182 10.49 6.22 -4.03
C ASP A 182 11.64 5.74 -4.94
N GLY A 183 12.00 6.60 -5.91
CA GLY A 183 12.89 6.21 -7.01
C GLY A 183 12.33 5.04 -7.81
N ASP A 184 13.08 3.93 -7.85
CA ASP A 184 12.66 2.69 -8.53
C ASP A 184 11.76 1.79 -7.65
N LEU A 185 11.54 2.13 -6.38
CA LEU A 185 10.86 1.27 -5.41
C LEU A 185 9.37 1.64 -5.28
N GLU A 186 8.48 0.75 -5.70
CA GLU A 186 7.06 0.82 -5.38
C GLU A 186 6.77 0.13 -4.04
N VAL A 187 5.86 0.68 -3.24
CA VAL A 187 5.50 0.20 -1.90
C VAL A 187 4.00 0.29 -1.66
N VAL A 188 3.40 -0.81 -1.17
CA VAL A 188 2.05 -0.84 -0.58
C VAL A 188 2.13 -1.41 0.84
N THR A 189 1.49 -0.72 1.79
CA THR A 189 1.31 -1.18 3.18
C THR A 189 -0.06 -1.83 3.35
N PHE A 190 -0.15 -2.83 4.21
CA PHE A 190 -1.36 -3.57 4.55
C PHE A 190 -1.49 -3.67 6.08
N GLU A 191 -2.66 -4.07 6.58
CA GLU A 191 -2.93 -4.16 8.04
C GLU A 191 -1.91 -4.99 8.82
N HIS A 192 -1.34 -6.02 8.18
CA HIS A 192 -0.43 -6.98 8.80
C HIS A 192 0.91 -7.10 8.03
N GLY A 193 1.28 -6.09 7.24
CA GLY A 193 2.53 -6.17 6.49
C GLY A 193 2.75 -5.09 5.43
N ARG A 194 3.67 -5.37 4.52
CA ARG A 194 3.94 -4.56 3.31
C ARG A 194 4.40 -5.44 2.16
N ILE A 195 4.24 -4.95 0.94
CA ILE A 195 4.89 -5.49 -0.25
C ILE A 195 5.63 -4.34 -0.93
N THR A 196 6.84 -4.61 -1.39
CA THR A 196 7.65 -3.67 -2.18
C THR A 196 8.12 -4.31 -3.48
N GLU A 197 8.07 -3.57 -4.58
CA GLU A 197 8.61 -3.98 -5.88
C GLU A 197 9.70 -3.00 -6.32
N ASN A 198 10.91 -3.49 -6.58
CA ASN A 198 11.91 -2.70 -7.28
C ASN A 198 11.66 -2.85 -8.79
N THR A 199 11.27 -1.76 -9.45
CA THR A 199 10.84 -1.76 -10.86
C THR A 199 12.01 -1.97 -11.84
N SER A 200 13.23 -1.57 -11.47
CA SER A 200 14.45 -1.76 -12.27
C SER A 200 14.99 -3.20 -12.25
N THR A 201 14.95 -3.88 -11.10
CA THR A 201 15.40 -5.28 -10.98
C THR A 201 14.26 -6.29 -11.15
N GLY A 202 13.01 -5.84 -10.97
CA GLY A 202 11.83 -6.67 -10.89
C GLY A 202 11.67 -7.45 -9.58
N GLU A 203 12.54 -7.24 -8.59
CA GLU A 203 12.53 -7.92 -7.29
C GLU A 203 11.31 -7.52 -6.45
N VAL A 204 10.68 -8.50 -5.78
CA VAL A 204 9.54 -8.27 -4.89
C VAL A 204 9.84 -8.83 -3.51
N THR A 205 9.78 -7.96 -2.49
CA THR A 205 9.87 -8.34 -1.08
C THR A 205 8.47 -8.28 -0.46
N VAL A 206 8.08 -9.35 0.23
CA VAL A 206 6.84 -9.43 1.01
C VAL A 206 7.20 -9.54 2.48
N THR A 207 6.65 -8.68 3.32
CA THR A 207 6.81 -8.73 4.78
C THR A 207 5.45 -8.93 5.44
N VAL A 208 5.31 -9.96 6.26
CA VAL A 208 4.08 -10.29 7.03
C VAL A 208 4.44 -10.30 8.51
N ASN A 209 3.69 -9.56 9.33
CA ASN A 209 3.90 -9.36 10.78
C ASN A 209 5.34 -8.93 11.18
N GLY A 210 6.10 -8.36 10.23
CA GLY A 210 7.50 -7.96 10.42
C GLY A 210 8.53 -8.94 9.85
N GLU A 211 8.13 -10.15 9.48
CA GLU A 211 9.00 -11.19 8.92
C GLU A 211 8.96 -11.19 7.38
N THR A 212 10.10 -11.33 6.72
CA THR A 212 10.17 -11.42 5.26
C THR A 212 9.86 -12.85 4.80
N VAL A 213 8.85 -12.99 3.94
CA VAL A 213 8.34 -14.28 3.45
C VAL A 213 8.48 -14.39 1.92
N PRO A 214 8.49 -15.60 1.33
CA PRO A 214 8.61 -15.76 -0.11
C PRO A 214 7.50 -15.03 -0.88
N ALA A 215 7.87 -14.31 -1.94
CA ALA A 215 6.92 -13.53 -2.75
C ALA A 215 5.84 -14.40 -3.39
N GLY A 216 6.14 -15.66 -3.75
CA GLY A 216 5.17 -16.64 -4.28
C GLY A 216 4.78 -16.45 -5.75
N LEU A 217 5.41 -15.48 -6.42
CA LEU A 217 5.37 -15.26 -7.86
C LEU A 217 6.00 -16.43 -8.63
N LYS A 218 5.74 -16.51 -9.95
CA LYS A 218 6.15 -17.60 -10.84
C LYS A 218 6.85 -17.06 -12.09
#